data_AF-A0A2V5V866-F1
#
_entry.id   AF-A0A2V5V866-F1
#
_cell.length_a   1.000
_cell.length_b   1.000
_cell.length_c   1.000
_cell.angle_alpha   90.00
_cell.angle_beta   90.00
_cell.angle_gamma   90.00
#
_symmetry.space_group_name_H-M   'P 1'
#
loop_
_entity.id
_entity.type
_entity.pdbx_description
1 polymer ?
#
loop_
_entity_poly.entity_id
_entity_poly.type
_entity_poly.pdbx_seq_one_letter_code
_entity_poly.pdbx_strand_id
1 'polypeptide(L)'
;MKIVVIGGTGLIGTKLVNNLRHRGQEVVAASPSSGVNTFTGEGLAEALKGAQVVVDVANAPSWEDKAVLEFFETAGRNLLAVEAA
;
A
#
# COMPACT_ATOMS: atom_id res chain seq x y z
N MET A 1 -8.20 11.06 10.92
CA MET A 1 -8.53 9.99 9.97
C MET A 1 -7.26 9.24 9.69
N LYS A 2 -7.27 7.91 9.86
CA LYS A 2 -6.16 7.01 9.59
C LYS A 2 -6.14 6.68 8.10
N ILE A 3 -5.06 7.08 7.45
CA ILE A 3 -4.77 6.83 6.04
C ILE A 3 -3.60 5.85 5.97
N VAL A 4 -3.79 4.73 5.26
CA VAL A 4 -2.71 3.80 4.96
C VAL A 4 -2.25 4.06 3.53
N VAL A 5 -0.95 4.29 3.34
CA VAL A 5 -0.34 4.48 2.02
C VAL A 5 0.49 3.24 1.68
N ILE A 6 -0.02 2.43 0.76
CA ILE A 6 0.70 1.27 0.21
C ILE A 6 1.77 1.79 -0.75
N GLY A 7 2.97 1.20 -0.71
CA GLY A 7 4.14 1.76 -1.39
C GLY A 7 4.64 3.05 -0.72
N GLY A 8 4.29 3.26 0.56
CA GLY A 8 4.50 4.52 1.29
C GLY A 8 5.97 4.94 1.47
N THR A 9 6.92 4.04 1.27
CA THR A 9 8.37 4.32 1.31
C THR A 9 8.97 4.55 -0.09
N GLY A 10 8.20 4.34 -1.15
CA GLY A 10 8.62 4.60 -2.54
C GLY A 10 8.63 6.09 -2.88
N LEU A 11 9.00 6.41 -4.13
CA LEU A 11 9.14 7.79 -4.61
C LEU A 11 7.85 8.62 -4.43
N ILE A 12 6.72 8.11 -4.90
CA ILE A 12 5.42 8.78 -4.80
C ILE A 12 4.89 8.68 -3.37
N GLY A 13 4.97 7.50 -2.76
CA GLY A 13 4.50 7.24 -1.40
C GLY A 13 5.13 8.18 -0.37
N THR A 14 6.45 8.38 -0.40
CA THR A 14 7.14 9.26 0.56
C THR A 14 6.64 10.70 0.46
N LYS A 15 6.46 11.22 -0.75
CA LYS A 15 5.91 12.58 -0.98
C LYS A 15 4.48 12.69 -0.45
N LEU A 16 3.64 11.70 -0.75
CA LEU A 16 2.25 11.66 -0.31
C LEU A 16 2.15 11.59 1.21
N VAL A 17 2.89 10.68 1.85
CA VAL A 17 2.93 10.50 3.31
C VAL A 17 3.33 11.81 4.00
N ASN A 18 4.39 12.46 3.52
CA ASN A 18 4.84 13.74 4.10
C ASN A 18 3.78 14.84 3.96
N ASN A 19 3.15 14.96 2.79
CA ASN A 19 2.10 15.95 2.55
C ASN A 19 0.86 15.72 3.43
N LEU A 20 0.43 14.47 3.59
CA LEU A 20 -0.72 14.12 4.42
C LEU A 20 -0.44 14.36 5.91
N ARG A 21 0.76 13.99 6.38
CA ARG A 21 1.20 14.28 7.76
C ARG A 21 1.30 15.77 8.03
N HIS A 22 1.83 16.55 7.08
CA HIS A 22 1.88 18.02 7.21
C HIS A 22 0.49 18.65 7.34
N ARG A 23 -0.54 17.99 6.79
CA ARG A 23 -1.95 18.38 6.92
C ARG A 23 -2.64 17.81 8.17
N GLY A 24 -1.88 17.27 9.12
CA GLY A 24 -2.40 16.74 10.40
C GLY A 24 -3.16 15.42 10.28
N GLN A 25 -3.00 14.68 9.18
CA GLN A 25 -3.60 13.34 9.06
C GLN A 25 -2.77 12.29 9.80
N GLU A 26 -3.43 11.26 10.32
CA GLU A 26 -2.76 10.07 10.83
C GLU A 26 -2.41 9.19 9.63
N VAL A 27 -1.11 8.97 9.37
CA VAL A 27 -0.65 8.29 8.16
C VAL A 27 0.31 7.16 8.48
N VAL A 28 -0.06 5.96 8.05
CA VAL A 28 0.77 4.76 8.09
C VAL A 28 1.35 4.53 6.69
N ALA A 29 2.68 4.51 6.58
CA ALA A 29 3.35 4.10 5.36
C ALA A 29 3.56 2.58 5.40
N ALA A 30 2.98 1.86 4.43
CA ALA A 30 3.06 0.42 4.31
C ALA A 30 3.85 0.04 3.05
N SER A 31 4.82 -0.85 3.19
CA SER A 31 5.78 -1.25 2.15
C SER A 31 6.51 -2.53 2.57
N PRO A 32 7.23 -3.22 1.65
CA PRO A 32 8.05 -4.37 2.03
C PRO A 32 9.08 -4.02 3.11
N SER A 33 9.68 -2.82 3.05
CA SER A 33 10.61 -2.30 4.06
C SER A 33 9.98 -2.10 5.45
N SER A 34 8.65 -2.07 5.55
CA SER A 34 7.91 -1.99 6.81
C SER A 34 7.17 -3.29 7.15
N GLY A 35 7.52 -4.41 6.50
CA GLY A 35 6.91 -5.72 6.72
C GLY A 35 5.52 -5.91 6.11
N VAL A 36 5.16 -5.10 5.09
CA VAL A 36 3.86 -5.20 4.40
C VAL A 36 4.08 -5.47 2.92
N ASN A 37 3.53 -6.57 2.41
CA ASN A 37 3.69 -6.98 1.03
C ASN A 37 2.33 -7.24 0.39
N THR A 38 1.94 -6.40 -0.58
CA THR A 38 0.67 -6.54 -1.28
C THR A 38 0.61 -7.78 -2.15
N PHE A 39 1.74 -8.20 -2.73
CA PHE A 39 1.80 -9.36 -3.61
C PHE A 39 1.63 -10.67 -2.85
N THR A 40 2.27 -10.81 -1.68
CA THR A 40 2.14 -12.03 -0.85
C THR A 40 0.99 -11.96 0.16
N GLY A 41 0.46 -10.75 0.43
CA GLY A 41 -0.55 -10.50 1.46
C GLY A 41 0.02 -10.32 2.87
N GLU A 42 1.33 -10.50 3.06
CA GLU A 42 1.99 -10.38 4.35
C GLU A 42 1.76 -8.99 4.97
N GLY A 43 1.37 -8.96 6.24
CA GLY A 43 1.22 -7.73 7.02
C GLY A 43 0.03 -6.83 6.64
N LEU A 44 -0.75 -7.15 5.60
CA LEU A 44 -1.86 -6.30 5.15
C LEU A 44 -2.94 -6.13 6.22
N ALA A 45 -3.44 -7.22 6.81
CA ALA A 45 -4.53 -7.17 7.79
C ALA A 45 -4.22 -6.24 8.97
N GLU A 46 -3.02 -6.37 9.55
CA GLU A 46 -2.61 -5.52 10.67
C GLU A 46 -2.34 -4.07 10.24
N ALA A 47 -1.75 -3.85 9.06
CA ALA A 47 -1.50 -2.50 8.55
C ALA A 47 -2.82 -1.73 8.28
N LEU A 48 -3.80 -2.41 7.69
CA LEU A 48 -5.09 -1.85 7.29
C LEU A 48 -6.08 -1.73 8.46
N LYS A 49 -5.81 -2.34 9.61
CA LYS A 49 -6.69 -2.31 10.78
C LYS A 49 -7.10 -0.89 11.17
N GLY A 50 -8.40 -0.59 11.07
CA GLY A 50 -8.95 0.73 11.40
C GLY A 50 -8.58 1.86 10.43
N ALA A 51 -8.03 1.53 9.25
CA ALA A 51 -7.85 2.50 8.18
C ALA A 51 -9.22 2.95 7.66
N GLN A 52 -9.40 4.27 7.50
CA GLN A 52 -10.58 4.82 6.83
C GLN A 52 -10.33 5.06 5.34
N VAL A 53 -9.05 5.22 4.96
CA VAL A 53 -8.63 5.42 3.57
C VAL A 53 -7.38 4.59 3.32
N VAL A 54 -7.37 3.87 2.21
CA VAL A 54 -6.18 3.23 1.67
C VAL A 54 -5.83 3.93 0.36
N VAL A 55 -4.56 4.31 0.19
CA VAL A 55 -4.05 4.87 -1.06
C VAL A 55 -2.97 3.93 -1.58
N ASP A 56 -3.25 3.30 -2.72
CA ASP A 56 -2.30 2.42 -3.38
C ASP A 56 -1.44 3.18 -4.40
N VAL A 57 -0.15 3.27 -4.10
CA VAL A 57 0.89 3.75 -5.00
C VAL A 57 2.05 2.75 -5.12
N ALA A 58 1.75 1.45 -4.93
CA ALA A 58 2.70 0.38 -5.21
C ALA A 58 3.11 0.40 -6.68
N ASN A 59 4.35 -0.04 -6.93
CA ASN A 59 4.88 -0.18 -8.27
C ASN A 59 5.45 -1.58 -8.45
N ALA A 60 5.21 -2.17 -9.62
CA ALA A 60 5.74 -3.48 -9.95
C ALA A 60 7.29 -3.46 -9.95
N PRO A 61 7.94 -4.55 -9.53
CA PRO A 61 9.40 -4.67 -9.58
C PRO A 61 9.92 -4.89 -11.02
N SER A 62 9.04 -5.25 -11.94
CA SER A 62 9.32 -5.50 -13.35
C SER A 62 8.21 -4.90 -14.22
N TRP A 63 8.57 -4.49 -15.43
CA TRP A 63 7.65 -4.00 -16.47
C TRP A 63 7.50 -4.97 -17.64
N GLU A 64 8.04 -6.18 -17.53
CA GLU A 64 7.75 -7.24 -18.49
C GLU A 64 6.25 -7.58 -18.43
N ASP A 65 5.61 -7.69 -19.60
CA ASP A 65 4.15 -7.74 -19.76
C ASP A 65 3.45 -8.73 -18.82
N LYS A 66 3.96 -9.95 -18.71
CA LYS A 66 3.34 -10.96 -17.85
C LYS A 66 3.58 -10.64 -16.37
N ALA A 67 4.82 -10.33 -15.99
CA ALA A 67 5.19 -10.05 -14.60
C ALA A 67 4.49 -8.80 -14.04
N VAL A 68 4.35 -7.73 -14.85
CA VAL A 68 3.69 -6.49 -14.43
C VAL A 68 2.19 -6.69 -14.24
N LEU A 69 1.54 -7.43 -15.14
CA LEU A 69 0.12 -7.74 -15.03
C LEU A 69 -0.15 -8.62 -13.80
N GLU A 70 0.63 -9.69 -13.63
CA GLU A 70 0.50 -10.61 -12.47
C GLU A 70 0.67 -9.87 -11.15
N PHE A 71 1.63 -8.94 -11.07
CA PHE A 71 1.83 -8.12 -9.89
C PHE A 71 0.58 -7.31 -9.53
N PHE A 72 0.07 -6.51 -10.47
CA PHE A 72 -1.06 -5.62 -10.18
C PHE A 72 -2.36 -6.37 -9.93
N GLU A 73 -2.62 -7.47 -10.64
CA GLU A 73 -3.79 -8.31 -10.37
C GLU A 73 -3.73 -8.96 -8.99
N THR A 74 -2.59 -9.56 -8.64
CA THR A 74 -2.42 -10.26 -7.35
C THR A 74 -2.44 -9.27 -6.19
N ALA A 75 -1.67 -8.19 -6.29
CA ALA A 75 -1.60 -7.14 -5.28
C ALA A 75 -2.96 -6.49 -5.03
N GLY A 76 -3.67 -6.13 -6.11
CA GLY A 76 -5.00 -5.52 -6.01
C GLY A 76 -6.03 -6.46 -5.37
N ARG A 77 -6.04 -7.75 -5.75
CA ARG A 77 -6.94 -8.74 -5.15
C ARG A 77 -6.69 -8.93 -3.65
N ASN A 78 -5.42 -9.04 -3.25
CA ASN A 78 -5.06 -9.18 -1.83
C ASN A 78 -5.48 -7.95 -1.02
N LEU A 79 -5.28 -6.75 -1.56
CA LEU A 79 -5.66 -5.51 -0.88
C LEU A 79 -7.18 -5.43 -0.69
N LEU A 80 -7.95 -5.64 -1.77
CA LEU A 80 -9.42 -5.63 -1.73
C LEU A 80 -10.00 -6.71 -0.80
N ALA A 81 -9.38 -7.88 -0.73
CA ALA A 81 -9.81 -8.95 0.16
C ALA A 81 -9.70 -8.56 1.64
N VAL A 82 -8.70 -7.76 2.01
CA VAL A 82 -8.52 -7.25 3.38
C VAL A 82 -9.41 -6.04 3.65
N GLU A 83 -9.62 -5.15 2.67
CA GLU A 83 -10.51 -3.99 2.82
C GLU A 83 -11.98 -4.37 3.03
N ALA A 84 -12.40 -5.52 2.51
CA ALA A 84 -13.76 -6.04 2.65
C ALA A 84 -14.03 -6.81 3.96
N ALA A 85 -13.01 -7.02 4.80
CA ALA A 85 -13.08 -7.82 6.03
C ALA A 85 -13.36 -6.97 7.28
#